data_AF-A0A0J9UGV2-F1
#
_entry.id   AF-A0A0J9UGV2-F1
#
_cell.length_a   1.000
_cell.length_b   1.000
_cell.length_c   1.000
_cell.angle_alpha   90.00
_cell.angle_beta   90.00
_cell.angle_gamma   90.00
#
_symmetry.space_group_name_H-M   'P 1'
#
loop_
_entity.id
_entity.type
_entity.pdbx_description
1 polymer ?
#
loop_
_entity_poly.entity_id
_entity_poly.type
_entity_poly.pdbx_seq_one_letter_code
_entity_poly.pdbx_strand_id
1 'polypeptide(L)'
;MFPEEKTMLEVATAACIKQQTQLLIPEIFHHGVDDEIGPYMIIKDLGTRRGMSHALEAPRDDPNDTPILNPKISELARPTFPRIGALIESSPGTYEVLERPITLNMNNVFQLSNIPPPIFPSEGTTYSAADEWYAVLAEMQMATLVFQHNDMISSEGDYRTKYIARKLFQRLPKQNRLTKFGFCDDDWSASSEQSNATLPSPDNSGSFRLWSDDFRPVNVLVNNENDVLGAIDWEFAYVGPSQFILDPPWWLLLEVPEM
;
A
#
# COMPACT_ATOMS: atom_id res chain seq x y z
N MET A 1 -11.59 1.28 -11.65
CA MET A 1 -12.21 2.62 -11.56
C MET A 1 -11.38 3.68 -12.28
N PHE A 2 -10.05 3.60 -12.28
CA PHE A 2 -9.20 4.62 -12.90
C PHE A 2 -8.01 3.94 -13.58
N PRO A 3 -8.23 3.15 -14.63
CA PRO A 3 -7.16 2.36 -15.21
C PRO A 3 -6.05 3.25 -15.77
N GLU A 4 -6.40 4.38 -16.40
CA GLU A 4 -5.45 5.36 -16.94
C GLU A 4 -4.64 6.03 -15.83
N GLU A 5 -5.33 6.65 -14.85
CA GLU A 5 -4.71 7.33 -13.72
C GLU A 5 -3.76 6.37 -12.97
N LYS A 6 -4.23 5.16 -12.63
CA LYS A 6 -3.41 4.13 -11.96
C LYS A 6 -2.13 3.83 -12.73
N THR A 7 -2.21 3.59 -14.05
CA THR A 7 -1.03 3.29 -14.86
C THR A 7 -0.05 4.46 -14.90
N MET A 8 -0.54 5.70 -14.97
CA MET A 8 0.34 6.89 -14.94
C MET A 8 1.02 7.06 -13.57
N LEU A 9 0.30 6.81 -12.47
CA LEU A 9 0.86 6.85 -11.10
C LEU A 9 1.91 5.74 -10.88
N GLU A 10 1.69 4.55 -11.45
CA GLU A 10 2.64 3.44 -11.41
C GLU A 10 3.95 3.80 -12.12
N VAL A 11 3.86 4.36 -13.33
CA VAL A 11 5.03 4.81 -14.11
C VAL A 11 5.83 5.86 -13.34
N ALA A 12 5.15 6.88 -12.81
CA ALA A 12 5.78 7.94 -12.02
C ALA A 12 6.45 7.40 -10.75
N THR A 13 5.79 6.44 -10.07
CA THR A 13 6.34 5.78 -8.89
C THR A 13 7.59 4.98 -9.22
N ALA A 14 7.55 4.14 -10.24
CA ALA A 14 8.69 3.33 -10.68
C ALA A 14 9.90 4.22 -11.04
N ALA A 15 9.66 5.31 -11.76
CA ALA A 15 10.72 6.23 -12.14
C ALA A 15 11.29 7.03 -10.96
N CYS A 16 10.44 7.46 -10.01
CA CYS A 16 10.88 8.07 -8.76
C CYS A 16 11.76 7.14 -7.93
N ILE A 17 11.37 5.86 -7.78
CA ILE A 17 12.14 4.85 -7.05
C ILE A 17 13.50 4.62 -7.71
N LYS A 18 13.53 4.50 -9.04
CA LYS A 18 14.75 4.35 -9.82
C LYS A 18 15.73 5.51 -9.58
N GLN A 19 15.21 6.73 -9.40
CA GLN A 19 16.02 7.92 -9.16
C GLN A 19 16.50 8.03 -7.71
N GLN A 20 15.66 7.65 -6.73
CA GLN A 20 15.91 7.93 -5.31
C GLN A 20 16.48 6.75 -4.53
N THR A 21 16.54 5.55 -5.11
CA THR A 21 16.97 4.33 -4.42
C THR A 21 18.00 3.55 -5.23
N GLN A 22 18.61 2.54 -4.60
CA GLN A 22 19.47 1.55 -5.29
C GLN A 22 18.65 0.36 -5.83
N LEU A 23 17.32 0.39 -5.70
CA LEU A 23 16.49 -0.69 -6.21
C LEU A 23 16.53 -0.70 -7.73
N LEU A 24 16.78 -1.87 -8.30
CA LEU A 24 16.79 -2.04 -9.75
C LEU A 24 15.35 -1.93 -10.25
N ILE A 25 15.11 -0.98 -11.15
CA ILE A 25 13.83 -0.80 -11.84
C ILE A 25 14.08 -1.00 -13.33
N PRO A 26 13.34 -1.89 -14.02
CA PRO A 26 13.48 -2.06 -15.46
C PRO A 26 13.28 -0.74 -16.20
N GLU A 27 13.94 -0.61 -17.34
CA GLU A 27 13.73 0.54 -18.20
C GLU A 27 12.29 0.52 -18.74
N ILE A 28 11.57 1.61 -18.55
CA ILE A 28 10.26 1.83 -19.15
C ILE A 28 10.52 2.45 -20.53
N PHE A 29 10.23 1.70 -21.60
CA PHE A 29 10.43 2.18 -22.97
C PHE A 29 9.30 3.10 -23.40
N HIS A 30 8.06 2.70 -23.13
CA HIS A 30 6.87 3.45 -23.49
C HIS A 30 5.76 3.20 -22.46
N HIS A 31 4.89 4.17 -22.29
CA HIS A 31 3.64 4.03 -21.56
C HIS A 31 2.60 4.96 -22.20
N GLY A 32 1.33 4.70 -21.98
CA GLY A 32 0.27 5.52 -22.54
C GLY A 32 -1.09 4.88 -22.39
N VAL A 33 -2.05 5.49 -23.07
CA VAL A 33 -3.42 4.99 -23.19
C VAL A 33 -3.69 4.82 -24.68
N ASP A 34 -4.12 3.64 -25.06
CA ASP A 34 -4.54 3.31 -26.42
C ASP A 34 -6.03 2.97 -26.44
N ASP A 35 -6.74 3.36 -27.49
CA ASP A 35 -8.19 3.22 -27.60
C ASP A 35 -8.65 1.75 -27.67
N GLU A 36 -7.80 0.84 -28.18
CA GLU A 36 -8.15 -0.57 -28.36
C GLU A 36 -7.73 -1.44 -27.17
N ILE A 37 -6.52 -1.23 -26.65
CA ILE A 37 -5.95 -2.06 -25.57
C ILE A 37 -6.04 -1.42 -24.17
N GLY A 38 -6.38 -0.14 -24.10
CA GLY A 38 -6.41 0.63 -22.85
C GLY A 38 -5.02 1.10 -22.38
N PRO A 39 -4.87 1.38 -21.07
CA PRO A 39 -3.60 1.82 -20.50
C PRO A 39 -2.55 0.72 -20.56
N TYR A 40 -1.31 1.09 -20.91
CA TYR A 40 -0.22 0.15 -21.04
C TYR A 40 1.11 0.74 -20.56
N MET A 41 2.01 -0.17 -20.20
CA MET A 41 3.42 0.12 -19.90
C MET A 41 4.29 -0.96 -20.54
N ILE A 42 5.26 -0.54 -21.35
CA ILE A 42 6.24 -1.39 -22.02
C ILE A 42 7.56 -1.24 -21.29
N ILE A 43 8.01 -2.33 -20.67
CA ILE A 43 9.25 -2.37 -19.91
C ILE A 43 10.28 -3.32 -20.54
N LYS A 44 11.54 -3.12 -20.19
CA LYS A 44 12.63 -4.02 -20.55
C LYS A 44 12.39 -5.41 -19.99
N ASP A 45 12.46 -6.41 -20.88
CA ASP A 45 12.50 -7.81 -20.47
C ASP A 45 13.79 -8.11 -19.71
N LEU A 46 13.64 -8.65 -18.50
CA LEU A 46 14.74 -9.02 -17.63
C LEU A 46 15.23 -10.46 -17.87
N GLY A 47 14.61 -11.20 -18.81
CA GLY A 47 15.03 -12.54 -19.20
C GLY A 47 14.72 -13.63 -18.16
N THR A 48 13.92 -13.30 -17.16
CA THR A 48 13.44 -14.22 -16.12
C THR A 48 11.96 -14.00 -15.85
N ARG A 49 11.28 -15.05 -15.38
CA ARG A 49 9.93 -14.97 -14.81
C ARG A 49 9.90 -15.40 -13.35
N ARG A 50 11.07 -15.65 -12.76
CA ARG A 50 11.21 -16.09 -11.38
C ARG A 50 11.14 -14.89 -10.46
N GLY A 51 10.09 -14.85 -9.64
CA GLY A 51 9.95 -13.89 -8.54
C GLY A 51 10.83 -14.26 -7.35
N MET A 52 11.03 -13.30 -6.46
CA MET A 52 11.85 -13.46 -5.26
C MET A 52 11.18 -14.36 -4.21
N SER A 53 9.89 -14.67 -4.32
CA SER A 53 9.18 -15.56 -3.39
C SER A 53 9.99 -16.83 -3.09
N HIS A 54 10.42 -17.56 -4.12
CA HIS A 54 11.23 -18.77 -3.96
C HIS A 54 12.63 -18.54 -3.40
N ALA A 55 13.19 -17.34 -3.57
CA ALA A 55 14.50 -16.97 -3.01
C ALA A 55 14.39 -16.63 -1.51
N LEU A 56 13.23 -16.11 -1.08
CA LEU A 56 12.96 -15.74 0.31
C LEU A 56 12.42 -16.90 1.15
N GLU A 57 12.01 -18.00 0.51
CA GLU A 57 11.57 -19.22 1.17
C GLU A 57 12.72 -19.86 1.96
N ALA A 58 12.50 -20.10 3.25
CA ALA A 58 13.38 -20.96 4.04
C ALA A 58 13.36 -22.40 3.48
N PRO A 59 14.46 -23.16 3.59
CA PRO A 59 14.46 -24.57 3.25
C PRO A 59 13.32 -25.30 3.98
N ARG A 60 12.55 -26.09 3.24
CA ARG A 60 11.45 -26.91 3.78
C ARG A 60 11.71 -28.37 3.44
N ASP A 61 11.37 -29.24 4.37
CA ASP A 61 11.48 -30.70 4.18
C ASP A 61 10.30 -31.22 3.34
N ASP A 62 9.10 -30.64 3.49
CA ASP A 62 7.91 -30.92 2.68
C ASP A 62 7.53 -29.69 1.80
N PRO A 63 7.42 -29.83 0.47
CA PRO A 63 6.93 -28.78 -0.42
C PRO A 63 5.49 -28.30 -0.12
N ASN A 64 4.70 -29.07 0.63
CA ASN A 64 3.33 -28.71 1.04
C ASN A 64 3.27 -27.89 2.34
N ASP A 65 4.38 -27.77 3.09
CA ASP A 65 4.41 -26.96 4.30
C ASP A 65 4.25 -25.47 3.97
N THR A 66 3.69 -24.66 4.87
CA THR A 66 3.56 -23.21 4.64
C THR A 66 4.93 -22.54 4.47
N PRO A 67 5.12 -21.69 3.45
CA PRO A 67 6.36 -20.94 3.25
C PRO A 67 6.70 -20.05 4.45
N ILE A 68 7.92 -20.18 4.97
CA ILE A 68 8.44 -19.31 6.02
C ILE A 68 9.49 -18.38 5.42
N LEU A 69 9.38 -17.10 5.74
CA LEU A 69 10.33 -16.08 5.33
C LEU A 69 11.70 -16.30 5.97
N ASN A 70 12.75 -16.25 5.16
CA ASN A 70 14.12 -16.19 5.66
C ASN A 70 14.36 -14.86 6.42
N PRO A 71 14.70 -14.88 7.72
CA PRO A 71 14.77 -13.67 8.56
C PRO A 71 15.96 -12.74 8.26
N LYS A 72 16.80 -13.03 7.25
CA LYS A 72 18.02 -12.27 6.91
C LYS A 72 17.82 -11.16 5.86
N ILE A 73 16.61 -10.63 5.71
CA ILE A 73 16.32 -9.63 4.68
C ILE A 73 16.62 -8.23 5.24
N SER A 74 17.38 -7.43 4.50
CA SER A 74 17.66 -6.04 4.85
C SER A 74 16.52 -5.12 4.40
N GLU A 75 16.12 -4.17 5.25
CA GLU A 75 15.12 -3.15 4.95
C GLU A 75 15.48 -2.36 3.68
N LEU A 76 14.51 -2.17 2.79
CA LEU A 76 14.61 -1.17 1.74
C LEU A 76 14.47 0.21 2.37
N ALA A 77 15.54 1.01 2.36
CA ALA A 77 15.46 2.42 2.71
C ALA A 77 14.52 3.13 1.72
N ARG A 78 13.34 3.52 2.20
CA ARG A 78 12.33 4.22 1.39
C ARG A 78 12.46 5.74 1.55
N PRO A 79 12.37 6.50 0.45
CA PRO A 79 12.36 7.96 0.52
C PRO A 79 11.19 8.47 1.36
N THR A 80 11.40 9.65 1.95
CA THR A 80 10.36 10.36 2.71
C THR A 80 9.80 11.52 1.90
N PHE A 81 8.53 11.81 2.14
CA PHE A 81 7.76 12.80 1.40
C PHE A 81 6.99 13.72 2.35
N PRO A 82 6.75 14.99 1.97
CA PRO A 82 6.13 15.98 2.84
C PRO A 82 4.61 15.84 2.96
N ARG A 83 3.95 15.13 2.04
CA ARG A 83 2.50 14.97 1.97
C ARG A 83 2.12 13.53 1.59
N ILE A 84 0.93 13.11 1.96
CA ILE A 84 0.28 11.87 1.52
C ILE A 84 -0.43 12.15 0.19
N GLY A 85 -0.31 11.22 -0.74
CA GLY A 85 -0.86 11.34 -2.09
C GLY A 85 -0.21 10.33 -3.03
N ALA A 86 -0.42 10.47 -4.33
CA ALA A 86 0.28 9.70 -5.34
C ALA A 86 1.32 10.55 -6.08
N LEU A 87 2.37 9.88 -6.55
CA LEU A 87 3.47 10.50 -7.29
C LEU A 87 3.04 10.74 -8.74
N ILE A 88 3.34 11.93 -9.23
CA ILE A 88 3.29 12.25 -10.66
C ILE A 88 4.61 12.88 -11.10
N GLU A 89 4.88 12.82 -12.40
CA GLU A 89 5.94 13.61 -13.01
C GLU A 89 5.42 15.03 -13.26
N SER A 90 5.87 16.00 -12.44
CA SER A 90 5.44 17.41 -12.55
C SER A 90 6.20 18.17 -13.64
N SER A 91 7.44 17.74 -13.89
CA SER A 91 8.30 18.18 -14.98
C SER A 91 9.31 17.07 -15.29
N PRO A 92 9.95 17.04 -16.48
CA PRO A 92 10.82 15.94 -16.88
C PRO A 92 11.87 15.57 -15.80
N GLY A 93 11.77 14.36 -15.25
CA GLY A 93 12.64 13.84 -14.20
C GLY A 93 12.40 14.39 -12.78
N THR A 94 11.29 15.09 -12.56
CA THR A 94 10.87 15.61 -11.25
C THR A 94 9.56 14.96 -10.84
N TYR A 95 9.59 14.22 -9.73
CA TYR A 95 8.44 13.48 -9.21
C TYR A 95 7.98 14.09 -7.90
N GLU A 96 6.69 14.45 -7.85
CA GLU A 96 6.09 15.13 -6.71
C GLU A 96 4.76 14.48 -6.32
N VAL A 97 4.41 14.60 -5.03
CA VAL A 97 3.14 14.10 -4.50
C VAL A 97 2.07 15.17 -4.73
N LEU A 98 1.36 15.05 -5.85
CA LEU A 98 0.36 16.05 -6.27
C LEU A 98 -1.02 15.44 -6.58
N GLU A 99 -1.12 14.11 -6.65
CA GLU A 99 -2.38 13.42 -6.95
C GLU A 99 -2.96 12.68 -5.74
N ARG A 100 -4.23 12.27 -5.88
CA ARG A 100 -4.89 11.43 -4.86
C ARG A 100 -4.28 10.03 -4.81
N PRO A 101 -4.24 9.38 -3.64
CA PRO A 101 -3.94 7.95 -3.58
C PRO A 101 -5.00 7.14 -4.33
N ILE A 102 -4.57 6.16 -5.12
CA ILE A 102 -5.44 5.10 -5.66
C ILE A 102 -5.04 3.80 -4.99
N THR A 103 -5.75 3.45 -3.92
CA THR A 103 -5.44 2.25 -3.12
C THR A 103 -6.13 1.00 -3.69
N LEU A 104 -5.58 -0.17 -3.40
CA LEU A 104 -6.22 -1.44 -3.78
C LEU A 104 -7.59 -1.56 -3.11
N ASN A 105 -7.71 -1.12 -1.85
CA ASN A 105 -8.98 -1.08 -1.14
C ASN A 105 -10.00 -0.17 -1.85
N MET A 106 -9.59 0.99 -2.37
CA MET A 106 -10.49 1.84 -3.15
C MET A 106 -10.99 1.14 -4.42
N ASN A 107 -10.10 0.44 -5.14
CA ASN A 107 -10.49 -0.32 -6.32
C ASN A 107 -11.47 -1.46 -5.97
N ASN A 108 -11.21 -2.22 -4.90
CA ASN A 108 -12.07 -3.31 -4.45
C ASN A 108 -13.45 -2.78 -4.03
N VAL A 109 -13.48 -1.70 -3.24
CA VAL A 109 -14.71 -1.04 -2.81
C VAL A 109 -15.52 -0.53 -4.01
N PHE A 110 -14.86 0.04 -5.02
CA PHE A 110 -15.57 0.45 -6.23
C PHE A 110 -16.19 -0.74 -6.97
N GLN A 111 -15.43 -1.82 -7.16
CA GLN A 111 -15.87 -2.98 -7.92
C GLN A 111 -16.96 -3.78 -7.19
N LEU A 112 -16.94 -3.82 -5.85
CA LEU A 112 -17.75 -4.72 -5.05
C LEU A 112 -18.88 -4.04 -4.27
N SER A 113 -18.77 -2.74 -3.97
CA SER A 113 -19.64 -2.08 -2.99
C SER A 113 -20.65 -1.10 -3.62
N ASN A 114 -20.76 -0.99 -4.94
CA ASN A 114 -21.64 -0.04 -5.64
C ASN A 114 -21.55 1.42 -5.11
N ILE A 115 -20.37 1.80 -4.61
CA ILE A 115 -20.16 3.11 -4.01
C ILE A 115 -20.12 4.19 -5.12
N PRO A 116 -20.91 5.27 -4.99
CA PRO A 116 -20.84 6.39 -5.91
C PRO A 116 -19.42 6.99 -6.03
N PRO A 117 -18.94 7.31 -7.25
CA PRO A 117 -17.64 7.94 -7.46
C PRO A 117 -17.33 9.17 -6.57
N PRO A 118 -18.29 10.07 -6.27
CA PRO A 118 -18.03 11.24 -5.44
C PRO A 118 -17.64 10.96 -3.97
N ILE A 119 -17.70 9.71 -3.51
CA ILE A 119 -17.25 9.32 -2.16
C ILE A 119 -15.73 9.16 -2.10
N PHE A 120 -15.09 8.88 -3.24
CA PHE A 120 -13.64 8.80 -3.31
C PHE A 120 -13.02 10.21 -3.36
N PRO A 121 -11.77 10.39 -2.91
CA PRO A 121 -11.05 11.66 -3.03
C PRO A 121 -11.09 12.20 -4.46
N SER A 122 -11.22 13.51 -4.63
CA SER A 122 -11.13 14.13 -5.96
C SER A 122 -9.69 14.13 -6.48
N GLU A 123 -9.51 14.20 -7.79
CA GLU A 123 -8.20 14.40 -8.43
C GLU A 123 -7.49 15.64 -7.85
N GLY A 124 -6.16 15.58 -7.76
CA GLY A 124 -5.31 16.61 -7.16
C GLY A 124 -5.34 16.69 -5.63
N THR A 125 -6.06 15.78 -4.95
CA THR A 125 -6.20 15.83 -3.48
C THR A 125 -4.99 15.21 -2.79
N THR A 126 -4.29 15.98 -1.96
CA THR A 126 -3.18 15.51 -1.12
C THR A 126 -3.34 15.94 0.33
N TYR A 127 -2.76 15.18 1.26
CA TYR A 127 -2.93 15.37 2.70
C TYR A 127 -1.62 15.75 3.38
N SER A 128 -1.69 16.66 4.32
CA SER A 128 -0.53 17.16 5.07
C SER A 128 -0.33 16.44 6.40
N ALA A 129 -1.38 15.75 6.87
CA ALA A 129 -1.36 14.98 8.11
C ALA A 129 -1.89 13.54 7.91
N ALA A 130 -1.38 12.58 8.69
CA ALA A 130 -1.87 11.21 8.68
C ALA A 130 -3.33 11.13 9.13
N ASP A 131 -3.72 11.92 10.14
CA ASP A 131 -5.11 12.03 10.61
C ASP A 131 -6.10 12.35 9.46
N GLU A 132 -5.74 13.27 8.56
CA GLU A 132 -6.58 13.62 7.40
C GLU A 132 -6.83 12.42 6.51
N TRP A 133 -5.77 11.65 6.21
CA TRP A 133 -5.89 10.45 5.39
C TRP A 133 -6.67 9.33 6.09
N TYR A 134 -6.42 9.09 7.37
CA TYR A 134 -7.19 8.10 8.14
C TYR A 134 -8.67 8.48 8.25
N ALA A 135 -9.01 9.77 8.31
CA ALA A 135 -10.40 10.22 8.28
C ALA A 135 -11.08 9.88 6.94
N VAL A 136 -10.38 10.06 5.82
CA VAL A 136 -10.86 9.70 4.48
C VAL A 136 -11.03 8.18 4.34
N LEU A 137 -10.06 7.39 4.79
CA LEU A 137 -10.18 5.92 4.85
C LEU A 137 -11.41 5.50 5.66
N ALA A 138 -11.63 6.11 6.83
CA ALA A 138 -12.78 5.82 7.69
C ALA A 138 -14.11 6.20 7.02
N GLU A 139 -14.16 7.28 6.24
CA GLU A 139 -15.35 7.68 5.48
C GLU A 139 -15.68 6.70 4.36
N MET A 140 -14.69 6.25 3.59
CA MET A 140 -14.89 5.21 2.58
C MET A 140 -15.37 3.90 3.21
N GLN A 141 -14.79 3.50 4.36
CA GLN A 141 -15.26 2.32 5.11
C GLN A 141 -16.67 2.49 5.69
N MET A 142 -17.09 3.71 6.03
CA MET A 142 -18.47 3.97 6.43
C MET A 142 -19.42 3.85 5.24
N ALA A 143 -19.00 4.31 4.05
CA ALA A 143 -19.80 4.21 2.85
C ALA A 143 -20.05 2.75 2.43
N THR A 144 -19.10 1.83 2.62
CA THR A 144 -19.34 0.41 2.33
C THR A 144 -20.49 -0.18 3.16
N LEU A 145 -20.73 0.28 4.40
CA LEU A 145 -21.91 -0.15 5.18
C LEU A 145 -23.24 0.31 4.57
N VAL A 146 -23.22 1.41 3.81
CA VAL A 146 -24.43 2.01 3.22
C VAL A 146 -24.71 1.43 1.84
N PHE A 147 -23.67 1.22 1.03
CA PHE A 147 -23.82 0.86 -0.38
C PHE A 147 -23.53 -0.61 -0.71
N GLN A 148 -22.78 -1.34 0.12
CA GLN A 148 -22.54 -2.77 -0.12
C GLN A 148 -23.69 -3.60 0.43
N HIS A 149 -24.53 -4.10 -0.47
CA HIS A 149 -25.75 -4.82 -0.11
C HIS A 149 -25.52 -6.33 0.09
N ASN A 150 -24.49 -6.90 -0.54
CA ASN A 150 -24.23 -8.34 -0.51
C ASN A 150 -23.08 -8.68 0.44
N ASP A 151 -23.25 -9.75 1.23
CA ASP A 151 -22.23 -10.43 2.03
C ASP A 151 -21.44 -9.57 3.04
N MET A 152 -21.84 -8.32 3.26
CA MET A 152 -21.21 -7.41 4.22
C MET A 152 -21.71 -7.62 5.65
N ILE A 153 -22.93 -8.11 5.83
CA ILE A 153 -23.62 -8.22 7.13
C ILE A 153 -24.24 -9.61 7.25
N SER A 154 -23.85 -10.36 8.27
CA SER A 154 -24.41 -11.70 8.53
C SER A 154 -25.60 -11.68 9.50
N SER A 155 -25.74 -10.63 10.31
CA SER A 155 -26.84 -10.45 11.28
C SER A 155 -26.96 -8.99 11.75
N GLU A 156 -28.05 -8.65 12.45
CA GLU A 156 -28.19 -7.33 13.09
C GLU A 156 -27.07 -7.05 14.11
N GLY A 157 -26.68 -8.06 14.88
CA GLY A 157 -25.59 -7.95 15.87
C GLY A 157 -24.25 -7.66 15.21
N ASP A 158 -23.98 -8.34 14.08
CA ASP A 158 -22.79 -8.10 13.26
C ASP A 158 -22.78 -6.67 12.69
N TYR A 159 -23.91 -6.21 12.12
CA TYR A 159 -24.04 -4.82 11.66
C TYR A 159 -23.80 -3.80 12.76
N ARG A 160 -24.44 -3.95 13.92
CA ARG A 160 -24.27 -3.03 15.06
C ARG A 160 -22.81 -2.99 15.49
N THR A 161 -22.14 -4.14 15.54
CA THR A 161 -20.72 -4.23 15.92
C THR A 161 -19.83 -3.51 14.91
N LYS A 162 -19.97 -3.82 13.62
CA LYS A 162 -19.23 -3.15 12.52
C LYS A 162 -19.47 -1.64 12.50
N TYR A 163 -20.72 -1.21 12.64
CA TYR A 163 -21.08 0.21 12.67
C TYR A 163 -20.45 0.93 13.87
N ILE A 164 -20.57 0.36 15.08
CA ILE A 164 -19.96 0.95 16.28
C ILE A 164 -18.44 1.03 16.12
N ALA A 165 -17.79 -0.06 15.71
CA ALA A 165 -16.34 -0.09 15.52
C ALA A 165 -15.87 0.97 14.50
N ARG A 166 -16.51 1.04 13.33
CA ARG A 166 -16.18 2.03 12.28
C ARG A 166 -16.47 3.47 12.73
N LYS A 167 -17.53 3.70 13.52
CA LYS A 167 -17.82 5.03 14.10
C LYS A 167 -16.84 5.44 15.19
N LEU A 168 -16.39 4.50 16.03
CA LEU A 168 -15.35 4.76 17.00
C LEU A 168 -14.03 5.08 16.30
N PHE A 169 -13.64 4.27 15.31
CA PHE A 169 -12.45 4.53 14.51
C PHE A 169 -12.53 5.89 13.81
N GLN A 170 -13.63 6.22 13.14
CA GLN A 170 -13.84 7.51 12.46
C GLN A 170 -13.66 8.72 13.38
N ARG A 171 -13.94 8.59 14.69
CA ARG A 171 -13.76 9.69 15.66
C ARG A 171 -12.29 9.94 16.01
N LEU A 172 -11.44 8.92 15.99
CA LEU A 172 -10.05 9.02 16.42
C LEU A 172 -9.24 10.01 15.56
N PRO A 173 -9.15 9.87 14.21
CA PRO A 173 -8.41 10.81 13.39
C PRO A 173 -9.05 12.20 13.41
N LYS A 174 -10.40 12.29 13.44
CA LYS A 174 -11.12 13.57 13.53
C LYS A 174 -10.86 14.34 14.83
N GLN A 175 -10.37 13.66 15.86
CA GLN A 175 -10.03 14.25 17.17
C GLN A 175 -8.52 14.32 17.40
N ASN A 176 -7.69 13.95 16.42
CA ASN A 176 -6.23 13.81 16.55
C ASN A 176 -5.84 12.85 17.70
N ARG A 177 -6.56 11.73 17.81
CA ARG A 177 -6.42 10.70 18.86
C ARG A 177 -6.10 9.34 18.27
N LEU A 178 -5.42 9.29 17.12
CA LEU A 178 -4.92 8.01 16.61
C LEU A 178 -4.05 7.32 17.66
N THR A 179 -4.23 6.01 17.75
CA THR A 179 -3.53 5.19 18.74
C THR A 179 -2.04 5.11 18.43
N LYS A 180 -1.23 5.03 19.47
CA LYS A 180 0.20 4.71 19.37
C LYS A 180 0.49 3.22 19.59
N PHE A 181 -0.56 2.39 19.54
CA PHE A 181 -0.46 0.94 19.71
C PHE A 181 0.66 0.35 18.84
N GLY A 182 1.51 -0.46 19.46
CA GLY A 182 2.66 -1.12 18.79
C GLY A 182 3.93 -0.27 18.66
N PHE A 183 3.88 1.02 18.99
CA PHE A 183 5.08 1.86 19.15
C PHE A 183 5.57 1.86 20.60
N CYS A 184 6.79 2.36 20.84
CA CYS A 184 7.33 2.49 22.21
C CYS A 184 6.56 3.49 23.07
N ASP A 185 5.74 4.34 22.46
CA ASP A 185 4.86 5.31 23.12
C ASP A 185 3.49 4.71 23.53
N ASP A 186 3.25 3.43 23.28
CA ASP A 186 2.02 2.75 23.73
C ASP A 186 2.05 2.56 25.26
N ASP A 187 1.17 3.25 25.96
CA ASP A 187 1.10 3.26 27.43
C ASP A 187 -0.20 2.67 28.00
N TRP A 188 -1.13 2.26 27.14
CA TRP A 188 -2.48 1.87 27.56
C TRP A 188 -2.85 0.44 27.20
N SER A 189 -2.24 -0.15 26.17
CA SER A 189 -2.61 -1.49 25.73
C SER A 189 -2.11 -2.56 26.70
N ALA A 190 -2.78 -3.72 26.75
CA ALA A 190 -2.28 -4.84 27.54
C ALA A 190 -0.90 -5.34 27.07
N SER A 191 -0.54 -5.05 25.81
CA SER A 191 0.75 -5.40 25.23
C SER A 191 1.87 -4.45 25.66
N SER A 192 1.58 -3.24 26.13
CA SER A 192 2.61 -2.25 26.51
C SER A 192 3.53 -2.75 27.63
N GLU A 193 2.99 -3.46 28.61
CA GLU A 193 3.74 -4.02 29.74
C GLU A 193 4.77 -5.09 29.32
N GLN A 194 4.55 -5.73 28.17
CA GLN A 194 5.38 -6.83 27.65
C GLN A 194 6.03 -6.48 26.30
N SER A 195 5.84 -5.25 25.83
CA SER A 195 6.26 -4.82 24.50
C SER A 195 7.78 -4.61 24.48
N ASN A 196 8.43 -5.20 23.48
CA ASN A 196 9.81 -4.90 23.13
C ASN A 196 9.89 -3.84 22.00
N ALA A 197 8.82 -3.07 21.77
CA ALA A 197 8.81 -2.05 20.73
C ALA A 197 9.84 -0.97 21.03
N THR A 198 10.76 -0.76 20.09
CA THR A 198 11.81 0.25 20.17
C THR A 198 11.55 1.45 19.26
N LEU A 199 10.58 1.35 18.36
CA LEU A 199 10.26 2.39 17.39
C LEU A 199 9.31 3.42 17.99
N PRO A 200 9.66 4.73 17.97
CA PRO A 200 8.74 5.78 18.36
C PRO A 200 7.61 5.92 17.35
N SER A 201 6.46 6.39 17.83
CA SER A 201 5.32 6.70 16.99
C SER A 201 5.70 7.82 16.02
N PRO A 202 5.51 7.64 14.70
CA PRO A 202 5.81 8.67 13.72
C PRO A 202 5.00 9.94 13.97
N ASP A 203 5.63 11.08 13.68
CA ASP A 203 4.92 12.36 13.65
C ASP A 203 3.72 12.30 12.70
N ASN A 204 2.67 13.06 13.02
CA ASN A 204 1.47 13.12 12.21
C ASN A 204 1.69 13.82 10.86
N SER A 205 2.84 14.46 10.62
CA SER A 205 3.09 15.31 9.45
C SER A 205 4.52 15.22 8.94
N GLY A 206 4.71 15.45 7.64
CA GLY A 206 6.00 15.83 7.05
C GLY A 206 7.01 14.71 6.81
N SER A 207 6.76 13.48 7.30
CA SER A 207 7.62 12.32 7.06
C SER A 207 6.77 11.11 6.66
N PHE A 208 6.19 11.18 5.46
CA PHE A 208 5.39 10.11 4.87
C PHE A 208 6.28 9.21 4.00
N ARG A 209 5.87 7.97 3.78
CA ARG A 209 6.68 6.98 3.06
C ARG A 209 5.89 6.36 1.92
N LEU A 210 6.61 5.92 0.89
CA LEU A 210 6.01 5.13 -0.17
C LEU A 210 5.49 3.80 0.38
N TRP A 211 4.25 3.50 0.04
CA TRP A 211 3.51 2.28 0.33
C TRP A 211 2.95 1.72 -0.99
N SER A 212 2.76 0.41 -1.06
CA SER A 212 2.01 -0.22 -2.13
C SER A 212 1.23 -1.37 -1.54
N ASP A 213 -0.07 -1.39 -1.82
CA ASP A 213 -0.98 -2.40 -1.30
C ASP A 213 -0.81 -3.78 -1.97
N ASP A 214 -0.23 -3.82 -3.17
CA ASP A 214 -0.08 -5.06 -3.97
C ASP A 214 1.38 -5.52 -4.14
N PHE A 215 2.35 -4.76 -3.62
CA PHE A 215 3.76 -5.11 -3.73
C PHE A 215 4.07 -6.36 -2.88
N ARG A 216 4.60 -7.38 -3.53
CA ARG A 216 4.87 -8.73 -3.03
C ARG A 216 6.25 -9.21 -3.51
N PRO A 217 6.83 -10.27 -2.91
CA PRO A 217 8.10 -10.82 -3.39
C PRO A 217 8.06 -11.25 -4.86
N VAL A 218 6.88 -11.63 -5.36
CA VAL A 218 6.69 -12.00 -6.78
C VAL A 218 6.94 -10.83 -7.73
N ASN A 219 6.78 -9.60 -7.27
CA ASN A 219 7.05 -8.38 -8.06
C ASN A 219 8.55 -8.06 -8.15
N VAL A 220 9.39 -8.76 -7.39
CA VAL A 220 10.86 -8.63 -7.49
C VAL A 220 11.41 -9.82 -8.28
N LEU A 221 11.93 -9.56 -9.47
CA LEU A 221 12.46 -10.59 -10.36
C LEU A 221 13.92 -10.92 -10.03
N VAL A 222 14.26 -12.21 -10.06
CA VAL A 222 15.61 -12.73 -9.76
C VAL A 222 16.14 -13.65 -10.86
N ASN A 223 17.47 -13.73 -10.99
CA ASN A 223 18.14 -14.69 -11.87
C ASN A 223 18.19 -16.10 -11.25
N ASN A 224 18.92 -17.02 -11.88
CA ASN A 224 19.05 -18.40 -11.39
C ASN A 224 19.83 -18.46 -10.06
N GLU A 225 20.74 -17.52 -9.87
CA GLU A 225 21.63 -17.34 -8.73
C GLU A 225 20.99 -16.60 -7.54
N ASN A 226 19.71 -16.19 -7.64
CA ASN A 226 18.96 -15.35 -6.69
C ASN A 226 19.38 -13.87 -6.63
N ASP A 227 20.17 -13.37 -7.59
CA ASP A 227 20.44 -11.94 -7.69
C ASP A 227 19.19 -11.20 -8.18
N VAL A 228 18.89 -10.06 -7.56
CA VAL A 228 17.81 -9.17 -7.96
C VAL A 228 18.11 -8.59 -9.33
N LEU A 229 17.18 -8.73 -10.27
CA LEU A 229 17.26 -8.12 -11.60
C LEU A 229 16.40 -6.87 -11.71
N GLY A 230 15.28 -6.82 -10.99
CA GLY A 230 14.46 -5.63 -10.89
C GLY A 230 13.13 -5.83 -10.20
N ALA A 231 12.58 -4.76 -9.66
CA ALA A 231 11.24 -4.70 -9.12
C ALA A 231 10.28 -4.08 -10.14
N ILE A 232 9.19 -4.79 -10.42
CA ILE A 232 8.12 -4.40 -11.34
C ILE A 232 6.82 -4.20 -10.58
N ASP A 233 5.76 -3.83 -11.30
CA ASP A 233 4.38 -3.88 -10.80
C ASP A 233 4.22 -3.05 -9.52
N TRP A 234 4.31 -1.73 -9.70
CA TRP A 234 4.13 -0.74 -8.63
C TRP A 234 2.66 -0.29 -8.55
N GLU A 235 1.74 -1.19 -8.91
CA GLU A 235 0.32 -0.93 -8.85
C GLU A 235 -0.11 -0.59 -7.42
N PHE A 236 -1.08 0.33 -7.33
CA PHE A 236 -1.61 0.82 -6.06
C PHE A 236 -0.56 1.39 -5.11
N ALA A 237 0.57 1.86 -5.65
CA ALA A 237 1.57 2.57 -4.88
C ALA A 237 1.17 4.02 -4.64
N TYR A 238 1.38 4.48 -3.40
CA TYR A 238 1.12 5.86 -2.99
C TYR A 238 1.99 6.21 -1.79
N VAL A 239 2.17 7.50 -1.55
CA VAL A 239 2.80 8.00 -0.34
C VAL A 239 1.78 8.00 0.79
N GLY A 240 2.01 7.20 1.82
CA GLY A 240 1.11 6.98 2.94
C GLY A 240 1.70 7.32 4.32
N PRO A 241 0.88 7.23 5.39
CA PRO A 241 1.31 7.36 6.78
C PRO A 241 2.51 6.45 7.10
N SER A 242 3.52 7.00 7.78
CA SER A 242 4.64 6.20 8.29
C SER A 242 4.20 5.16 9.32
N GLN A 243 3.00 5.33 9.91
CA GLN A 243 2.39 4.41 10.86
C GLN A 243 2.15 3.01 10.27
N PHE A 244 2.04 2.87 8.94
CA PHE A 244 1.94 1.57 8.26
C PHE A 244 3.19 0.70 8.42
N ILE A 245 4.27 1.20 9.02
CA ILE A 245 5.45 0.37 9.36
C ILE A 245 5.12 -0.76 10.34
N LEU A 246 4.05 -0.61 11.13
CA LEU A 246 3.57 -1.66 12.03
C LEU A 246 2.67 -2.69 11.34
N ASP A 247 2.16 -2.37 10.16
CA ASP A 247 1.49 -3.38 9.35
C ASP A 247 2.58 -4.37 8.92
N PRO A 248 2.33 -5.69 9.04
CA PRO A 248 3.32 -6.67 8.62
C PRO A 248 3.72 -6.31 7.19
N PRO A 249 5.02 -6.29 6.85
CA PRO A 249 5.46 -5.97 5.50
C PRO A 249 4.79 -6.97 4.56
N TRP A 250 3.68 -6.55 3.93
CA TRP A 250 2.84 -7.46 3.16
C TRP A 250 3.64 -8.05 2.00
N TRP A 251 4.64 -7.28 1.56
CA TRP A 251 5.68 -7.67 0.62
C TRP A 251 6.64 -8.75 1.10
N LEU A 252 6.53 -9.24 2.32
CA LEU A 252 7.25 -10.41 2.86
C LEU A 252 6.32 -11.60 3.12
N LEU A 253 5.02 -11.45 2.86
CA LEU A 253 4.11 -12.59 2.90
C LEU A 253 4.28 -13.40 1.62
N LEU A 254 4.75 -14.64 1.80
CA LEU A 254 4.96 -15.60 0.73
C LEU A 254 3.63 -16.19 0.22
N GLU A 255 2.59 -16.14 1.05
CA GLU A 255 1.20 -16.47 0.73
C GLU A 255 0.29 -15.29 1.02
N VAL A 256 -0.78 -15.15 0.23
CA VAL A 256 -1.82 -14.16 0.49
C VAL A 256 -2.64 -14.64 1.69
N PRO A 257 -2.83 -13.84 2.76
CA PRO A 257 -3.72 -14.19 3.84
C PRO A 257 -5.13 -14.44 3.31
N GLU A 258 -5.85 -15.42 3.85
CA GLU A 258 -7.25 -15.66 3.49
C GLU A 258 -8.07 -14.35 3.64
N MET A 259 -8.79 -13.96 2.58
CA MET A 259 -9.68 -12.79 2.56
C MET A 259 -10.99 -13.06 3.29
#